data_AF-A0A7S4E037-F1
#
_entry.id   AF-A0A7S4E037-F1
#
_cell.length_a   1.000
_cell.length_b   1.000
_cell.length_c   1.000
_cell.angle_alpha   90.00
_cell.angle_beta   90.00
_cell.angle_gamma   90.00
#
_symmetry.space_group_name_H-M   'P 1'
#
loop_
_entity.id
_entity.type
_entity.pdbx_description
1 polymer ?
#
loop_
_entity_poly.entity_id
_entity_poly.type
_entity_poly.pdbx_seq_one_letter_code
_entity_poly.pdbx_strand_id
1 'polypeptide(L)'
;MGRGGAKLGKPLKGRNPVVQSEKKEAGSAMPSNVNFDQIKGVWDRQAGRLKEIISREEANARVNQRLVTTLMRTQMRKEKLADLKDEVSIIAQEHQREMDRKDTVVQTMLGRLTEVEDQFLVLQRSHTQKLGVLNMMHKTKIRQLEAEFERDLKILKNEFNEERIYVETSHERMKKELKAIITAVESKNTQNIENKRTTHEFMREEIKNKSDEQINELRINLENKIDDLEKQFDDAHDAYMSKTKDNNKEFKKLQERDREFTQDNKRMKRKINKLQRDLRNKKNDIEMNRKECTGRNKILKEQRDMIAQHCRDLKKRMAKFREMEKKRLIELTVKSRKALKKNEGNVSQAERILKLMEAARKMETEREKVLPFYDSTLVDAKERELASKQGEEFFADMKSAGLKNVAKSKDMVEWNALENFHKKYNKVLLDKLAIEQEKLRLQSENQELRGVLQKYLDGIAVTADAVDGPNSLLIINGRTDRPMAKVKRVGKPVSVEATQIVAGYAKQAGRRSRA
;
A
#
# COMPACT_ATOMS: atom_id res chain seq x y z
N MET A 1 12.53 3.39 -74.07
CA MET A 1 12.20 2.30 -75.01
C MET A 1 10.68 2.17 -75.04
N GLY A 2 9.92 2.28 -76.11
CA GLY A 2 10.19 2.43 -77.54
C GLY A 2 9.00 1.82 -78.29
N ARG A 3 8.38 2.60 -79.19
CA ARG A 3 7.60 2.21 -80.40
C ARG A 3 6.28 1.44 -80.15
N GLY A 4 5.19 1.59 -80.90
CA GLY A 4 4.87 2.33 -82.13
C GLY A 4 3.60 1.74 -82.79
N GLY A 5 2.95 2.50 -83.70
CA GLY A 5 1.98 2.03 -84.71
C GLY A 5 0.49 2.27 -84.38
N ALA A 6 -0.23 3.27 -84.95
CA ALA A 6 -0.78 3.42 -86.32
C ALA A 6 -2.01 2.50 -86.57
N LYS A 7 -3.16 2.84 -87.20
CA LYS A 7 -3.58 3.83 -88.20
C LYS A 7 -5.13 4.05 -88.20
N LEU A 8 -5.54 5.25 -88.63
CA LEU A 8 -6.62 5.66 -89.57
C LEU A 8 -7.95 4.89 -89.73
N GLY A 9 -9.04 5.66 -89.90
CA GLY A 9 -10.12 5.32 -90.86
C GLY A 9 -11.51 5.89 -90.56
N LYS A 10 -11.89 6.99 -91.22
CA LYS A 10 -13.27 7.52 -91.32
C LYS A 10 -14.15 6.58 -92.18
N PRO A 11 -15.47 6.45 -91.95
CA PRO A 11 -16.37 5.94 -92.98
C PRO A 11 -17.08 7.06 -93.74
N LEU A 12 -17.12 6.84 -95.05
CA LEU A 12 -17.70 7.65 -96.10
C LEU A 12 -19.22 7.42 -96.24
N LYS A 13 -19.87 8.55 -96.55
CA LYS A 13 -20.99 8.76 -97.48
C LYS A 13 -21.23 7.62 -98.50
N GLY A 14 -22.45 7.10 -98.56
CA GLY A 14 -22.97 6.28 -99.66
C GLY A 14 -24.47 5.97 -99.43
N ARG A 15 -25.39 6.70 -100.08
CA ARG A 15 -26.01 6.37 -101.38
C ARG A 15 -27.25 5.48 -101.20
N ASN A 16 -28.39 6.10 -100.90
CA ASN A 16 -29.71 5.48 -101.07
C ASN A 16 -30.19 5.65 -102.52
N PRO A 17 -30.77 4.60 -103.13
CA PRO A 17 -31.25 4.65 -104.51
C PRO A 17 -32.65 5.27 -104.59
N VAL A 18 -32.82 6.07 -105.64
CA VAL A 18 -34.08 6.57 -106.16
C VAL A 18 -34.77 5.43 -106.91
N VAL A 19 -35.97 5.01 -106.50
CA VAL A 19 -36.91 4.28 -107.36
C VAL A 19 -38.34 4.77 -107.07
N GLN A 20 -38.77 5.69 -107.92
CA GLN A 20 -40.05 5.73 -108.64
C GLN A 20 -41.33 5.42 -107.86
N SER A 21 -41.99 6.49 -107.40
CA SER A 21 -43.44 6.52 -107.23
C SER A 21 -44.08 6.91 -108.58
N GLU A 22 -44.50 5.92 -109.37
CA GLU A 22 -45.39 6.15 -110.53
C GLU A 22 -46.76 6.63 -110.02
N LYS A 23 -47.05 7.93 -110.19
CA LYS A 23 -48.41 8.43 -110.30
C LYS A 23 -48.90 8.10 -111.72
N LYS A 24 -49.83 7.16 -111.86
CA LYS A 24 -50.65 7.01 -113.07
C LYS A 24 -52.04 7.56 -112.78
N GLU A 25 -52.31 8.71 -113.37
CA GLU A 25 -53.64 9.25 -113.61
C GLU A 25 -54.36 8.32 -114.60
N ALA A 26 -55.60 7.94 -114.29
CA ALA A 26 -56.49 7.24 -115.21
C ALA A 26 -57.73 8.10 -115.39
N GLY A 27 -57.96 8.49 -116.64
CA GLY A 27 -59.01 9.39 -117.07
C GLY A 27 -60.42 8.83 -116.90
N SER A 28 -61.35 9.77 -116.84
CA SER A 28 -62.79 9.58 -116.84
C SER A 28 -63.32 9.20 -118.22
N ALA A 29 -64.02 8.06 -118.33
CA ALA A 29 -65.10 7.84 -119.29
C ALA A 29 -66.02 6.71 -118.78
N MET A 30 -67.30 7.04 -118.56
CA MET A 30 -68.41 6.12 -118.24
C MET A 30 -68.98 5.50 -119.54
N PRO A 31 -70.01 4.63 -119.51
CA PRO A 31 -70.22 3.37 -118.77
C PRO A 31 -70.67 2.23 -119.71
N SER A 32 -70.72 0.97 -119.24
CA SER A 32 -71.82 -0.01 -119.52
C SER A 32 -71.54 -1.45 -119.01
N ASN A 33 -72.58 -2.02 -118.40
CA ASN A 33 -72.90 -3.44 -118.17
C ASN A 33 -72.06 -4.37 -117.24
N VAL A 34 -72.52 -4.41 -115.97
CA VAL A 34 -72.76 -5.53 -115.01
C VAL A 34 -71.98 -6.86 -115.13
N ASN A 35 -71.33 -7.28 -114.01
CA ASN A 35 -71.47 -8.63 -113.43
C ASN A 35 -71.06 -8.71 -111.93
N PHE A 36 -72.02 -8.93 -111.02
CA PHE A 36 -71.87 -8.85 -109.55
C PHE A 36 -71.12 -10.05 -108.91
N ASP A 37 -71.14 -11.23 -109.55
CA ASP A 37 -70.51 -12.46 -109.02
C ASP A 37 -68.98 -12.48 -109.11
N GLN A 38 -68.41 -11.72 -110.05
CA GLN A 38 -66.95 -11.61 -110.18
C GLN A 38 -66.33 -10.75 -109.06
N ILE A 39 -67.08 -9.78 -108.53
CA ILE A 39 -66.64 -8.92 -107.43
C ILE A 39 -66.62 -9.75 -106.13
N LYS A 40 -67.67 -10.54 -105.85
CA LYS A 40 -67.74 -11.38 -104.65
C LYS A 40 -66.62 -12.43 -104.58
N GLY A 41 -66.32 -13.11 -105.70
CA GLY A 41 -65.22 -14.07 -105.75
C GLY A 41 -63.81 -13.47 -105.64
N VAL A 42 -63.64 -12.18 -105.94
CA VAL A 42 -62.39 -11.43 -105.69
C VAL A 42 -62.31 -11.02 -104.22
N TRP A 43 -63.42 -10.58 -103.61
CA TRP A 43 -63.49 -10.30 -102.17
C TRP A 43 -63.27 -11.54 -101.29
N ASP A 44 -63.83 -12.70 -101.66
CA ASP A 44 -63.62 -13.95 -100.92
C ASP A 44 -62.17 -14.46 -101.06
N ARG A 45 -61.56 -14.28 -102.23
CA ARG A 45 -60.12 -14.56 -102.44
C ARG A 45 -59.22 -13.60 -101.65
N GLN A 46 -59.59 -12.32 -101.58
CA GLN A 46 -58.89 -11.31 -100.79
C GLN A 46 -59.04 -11.59 -99.28
N ALA A 47 -60.24 -11.94 -98.83
CA ALA A 47 -60.53 -12.28 -97.43
C ALA A 47 -59.86 -13.60 -97.00
N GLY A 48 -59.80 -14.61 -97.87
CA GLY A 48 -59.02 -15.83 -97.65
C GLY A 48 -57.53 -15.56 -97.54
N ARG A 49 -56.97 -14.73 -98.44
CA ARG A 49 -55.57 -14.29 -98.37
C ARG A 49 -55.28 -13.52 -97.08
N LEU A 50 -56.18 -12.62 -96.67
CA LEU A 50 -56.04 -11.88 -95.41
C LEU A 50 -56.14 -12.79 -94.18
N LYS A 51 -57.05 -13.77 -94.17
CA LYS A 51 -57.13 -14.78 -93.08
C LYS A 51 -55.88 -15.65 -93.02
N GLU A 52 -55.30 -16.02 -94.16
CA GLU A 52 -54.06 -16.79 -94.21
C GLU A 52 -52.86 -15.95 -93.73
N ILE A 53 -52.81 -14.66 -94.09
CA ILE A 53 -51.82 -13.72 -93.56
C ILE A 53 -51.99 -13.55 -92.05
N ILE A 54 -53.21 -13.34 -91.56
CA ILE A 54 -53.50 -13.23 -90.12
C ILE A 54 -53.11 -14.51 -89.38
N SER A 55 -53.45 -15.70 -89.90
CA SER A 55 -53.08 -16.97 -89.26
C SER A 55 -51.57 -17.19 -89.25
N ARG A 56 -50.86 -16.77 -90.30
CA ARG A 56 -49.39 -16.80 -90.35
C ARG A 56 -48.79 -15.77 -89.38
N GLU A 57 -49.36 -14.58 -89.27
CA GLU A 57 -48.96 -13.57 -88.29
C GLU A 57 -49.23 -14.03 -86.86
N GLU A 58 -50.33 -14.71 -86.58
CA GLU A 58 -50.64 -15.28 -85.27
C GLU A 58 -49.70 -16.44 -84.90
N ALA A 59 -49.34 -17.28 -85.87
CA ALA A 59 -48.35 -18.34 -85.68
C ALA A 59 -46.95 -17.75 -85.42
N ASN A 60 -46.56 -16.73 -86.21
CA ASN A 60 -45.33 -15.99 -86.03
C ASN A 60 -45.32 -15.22 -84.71
N ALA A 61 -46.44 -14.64 -84.29
CA ALA A 61 -46.58 -13.95 -83.01
C ALA A 61 -46.41 -14.93 -81.83
N ARG A 62 -46.97 -16.15 -81.92
CA ARG A 62 -46.77 -17.19 -80.91
C ARG A 62 -45.32 -17.66 -80.83
N VAL A 63 -44.66 -17.86 -81.97
CA VAL A 63 -43.23 -18.23 -82.01
C VAL A 63 -42.37 -17.09 -81.48
N ASN A 64 -42.63 -15.84 -81.90
CA ASN A 64 -41.93 -14.66 -81.42
C ASN A 64 -42.14 -14.43 -79.93
N GLN A 65 -43.34 -14.68 -79.40
CA GLN A 65 -43.59 -14.59 -77.95
C GLN A 65 -42.80 -15.66 -77.17
N ARG A 66 -42.68 -16.88 -77.69
CA ARG A 66 -41.83 -17.93 -77.08
C ARG A 66 -40.35 -17.57 -77.15
N LEU A 67 -39.90 -16.99 -78.26
CA LEU A 67 -38.52 -16.52 -78.42
C LEU A 67 -38.23 -15.36 -77.46
N VAL A 68 -39.10 -14.36 -77.39
CA VAL A 68 -38.99 -13.22 -76.47
C VAL A 68 -39.01 -13.68 -75.02
N THR A 69 -39.91 -14.59 -74.62
CA THR A 69 -39.93 -15.12 -73.25
C THR A 69 -38.68 -15.95 -72.94
N THR A 70 -38.14 -16.69 -73.91
CA THR A 70 -36.89 -17.43 -73.73
C THR A 70 -35.71 -16.47 -73.59
N LEU A 71 -35.62 -15.44 -74.43
CA LEU A 71 -34.60 -14.39 -74.36
C LEU A 71 -34.70 -13.57 -73.06
N MET A 72 -35.91 -13.24 -72.61
CA MET A 72 -36.12 -12.56 -71.32
C MET A 72 -35.71 -13.45 -70.15
N ARG A 73 -36.00 -14.76 -70.19
CA ARG A 73 -35.57 -15.70 -69.15
C ARG A 73 -34.06 -15.86 -69.12
N THR A 74 -33.39 -15.95 -70.26
CA THR A 74 -31.93 -16.05 -70.31
C THR A 74 -31.29 -14.75 -69.80
N GLN A 75 -31.84 -13.59 -70.19
CA GLN A 75 -31.37 -12.30 -69.70
C GLN A 75 -31.60 -12.13 -68.19
N MET A 76 -32.80 -12.42 -67.68
CA MET A 76 -33.09 -12.34 -66.23
C MET A 76 -32.26 -13.34 -65.42
N ARG A 77 -31.97 -14.54 -65.94
CA ARG A 77 -31.05 -15.47 -65.26
C ARG A 77 -29.63 -14.93 -65.25
N LYS A 78 -29.18 -14.31 -66.34
CA LYS A 78 -27.84 -13.71 -66.41
C LYS A 78 -27.70 -12.55 -65.43
N GLU A 79 -28.71 -11.69 -65.33
CA GLU A 79 -28.76 -10.59 -64.36
C GLU A 79 -28.84 -11.13 -62.94
N LYS A 80 -29.74 -12.08 -62.63
CA LYS A 80 -29.82 -12.65 -61.28
C LYS A 80 -28.56 -13.42 -60.87
N LEU A 81 -27.88 -14.08 -61.82
CA LEU A 81 -26.58 -14.70 -61.57
C LEU A 81 -25.48 -13.67 -61.31
N ALA A 82 -25.55 -12.48 -61.91
CA ALA A 82 -24.65 -11.38 -61.61
C ALA A 82 -24.92 -10.83 -60.20
N ASP A 83 -26.19 -10.56 -59.88
CA ASP A 83 -26.60 -10.11 -58.55
C ASP A 83 -26.17 -11.10 -57.45
N LEU A 84 -26.39 -12.40 -57.66
CA LEU A 84 -25.98 -13.43 -56.70
C LEU A 84 -24.45 -13.52 -56.55
N LYS A 85 -23.69 -13.26 -57.61
CA LYS A 85 -22.22 -13.20 -57.52
C LYS A 85 -21.78 -11.99 -56.73
N ASP A 86 -22.43 -10.85 -56.90
CA ASP A 86 -22.16 -9.64 -56.15
C ASP A 86 -22.54 -9.82 -54.67
N GLU A 87 -23.69 -10.44 -54.37
CA GLU A 87 -24.10 -10.82 -53.01
C GLU A 87 -23.08 -11.76 -52.34
N VAL A 88 -22.64 -12.82 -53.04
CA VAL A 88 -21.60 -13.74 -52.54
C VAL A 88 -20.28 -13.01 -52.31
N SER A 89 -19.91 -12.07 -53.18
CA SER A 89 -18.71 -11.24 -53.03
C SER A 89 -18.79 -10.34 -51.79
N ILE A 90 -19.94 -9.72 -51.55
CA ILE A 90 -20.19 -8.90 -50.36
C ILE A 90 -20.10 -9.74 -49.09
N ILE A 91 -20.77 -10.90 -49.06
CA ILE A 91 -20.72 -11.82 -47.91
C ILE A 91 -19.29 -12.33 -47.67
N ALA A 92 -18.55 -12.67 -48.73
CA ALA A 92 -17.16 -13.09 -48.60
C ALA A 92 -16.27 -11.97 -48.05
N GLN A 93 -16.48 -10.73 -48.47
CA GLN A 93 -15.75 -9.57 -47.94
C GLN A 93 -16.11 -9.29 -46.48
N GLU A 94 -17.38 -9.39 -46.11
CA GLU A 94 -17.84 -9.25 -44.73
C GLU A 94 -17.23 -10.33 -43.83
N HIS A 95 -17.27 -11.59 -44.27
CA HIS A 95 -16.63 -12.69 -43.56
C HIS A 95 -15.11 -12.48 -43.41
N GLN A 96 -14.41 -12.01 -44.46
CA GLN A 96 -12.99 -11.70 -44.37
C GLN A 96 -12.72 -10.60 -43.33
N ARG A 97 -13.53 -9.54 -43.30
CA ARG A 97 -13.39 -8.48 -42.28
C ARG A 97 -13.66 -9.00 -40.87
N GLU A 98 -14.62 -9.90 -40.69
CA GLU A 98 -14.85 -10.55 -39.40
C GLU A 98 -13.68 -11.44 -38.98
N MET A 99 -13.10 -12.19 -39.92
CA MET A 99 -11.90 -13.00 -39.69
C MET A 99 -10.73 -12.12 -39.29
N ASP A 100 -10.46 -11.02 -40.02
CA ASP A 100 -9.39 -10.08 -39.68
C ASP A 100 -9.62 -9.48 -38.27
N ARG A 101 -10.86 -9.13 -37.92
CA ARG A 101 -11.21 -8.66 -36.56
C ARG A 101 -10.92 -9.73 -35.51
N LYS A 102 -11.35 -10.98 -35.74
CA LYS A 102 -11.08 -12.08 -34.80
C LYS A 102 -9.59 -12.35 -34.68
N ASP A 103 -8.85 -12.30 -35.78
CA ASP A 103 -7.39 -12.47 -35.79
C ASP A 103 -6.69 -11.35 -35.02
N THR A 104 -7.11 -10.10 -35.18
CA THR A 104 -6.55 -8.99 -34.36
C THR A 104 -6.84 -9.19 -32.87
N VAL A 105 -8.05 -9.64 -32.50
CA VAL A 105 -8.39 -9.96 -31.10
C VAL A 105 -7.51 -11.09 -30.58
N VAL A 106 -7.35 -12.18 -31.35
CA VAL A 106 -6.48 -13.30 -30.97
C VAL A 106 -5.03 -12.85 -30.80
N GLN A 107 -4.50 -12.03 -31.71
CA GLN A 107 -3.15 -11.47 -31.58
C GLN A 107 -2.98 -10.61 -30.33
N THR A 108 -3.96 -9.76 -30.01
CA THR A 108 -3.91 -8.96 -28.78
C THR A 108 -4.00 -9.83 -27.52
N MET A 109 -4.82 -10.89 -27.53
CA MET A 109 -4.90 -11.83 -26.42
C MET A 109 -3.61 -12.62 -26.24
N LEU A 110 -2.98 -13.05 -27.33
CA LEU A 110 -1.67 -13.70 -27.30
C LEU A 110 -0.61 -12.77 -26.73
N GLY A 111 -0.57 -11.51 -27.16
CA GLY A 111 0.33 -10.49 -26.60
C GLY A 111 0.14 -10.32 -25.10
N ARG A 112 -1.11 -10.16 -24.64
CA ARG A 112 -1.43 -10.08 -23.21
C ARG A 112 -1.02 -11.33 -22.43
N LEU A 113 -1.18 -12.52 -23.02
CA LEU A 113 -0.78 -13.77 -22.39
C LEU A 113 0.74 -13.80 -22.19
N THR A 114 1.52 -13.42 -23.22
CA THR A 114 2.99 -13.30 -23.10
C THR A 114 3.41 -12.25 -22.07
N GLU A 115 2.74 -11.09 -22.00
CA GLU A 115 3.02 -10.06 -20.99
C GLU A 115 2.75 -10.57 -19.57
N VAL A 116 1.67 -11.32 -19.36
CA VAL A 116 1.34 -11.91 -18.06
C VAL A 116 2.36 -12.99 -17.67
N GLU A 117 2.80 -13.81 -18.61
CA GLU A 117 3.86 -14.80 -18.39
C GLU A 117 5.18 -14.14 -18.01
N ASP A 118 5.59 -13.08 -18.71
CA ASP A 118 6.78 -12.30 -18.38
C ASP A 118 6.69 -11.67 -16.99
N GLN A 119 5.54 -11.08 -16.65
CA GLN A 119 5.29 -10.54 -15.31
C GLN A 119 5.36 -11.63 -14.25
N PHE A 120 4.79 -12.80 -14.50
CA PHE A 120 4.85 -13.94 -13.58
C PHE A 120 6.29 -14.40 -13.35
N LEU A 121 7.09 -14.53 -14.42
CA LEU A 121 8.51 -14.90 -14.32
C LEU A 121 9.32 -13.86 -13.53
N VAL A 122 9.08 -12.58 -13.75
CA VAL A 122 9.73 -11.49 -13.00
C VAL A 122 9.34 -11.53 -11.53
N LEU A 123 8.06 -11.73 -11.22
CA LEU A 123 7.56 -11.86 -9.84
C LEU A 123 8.17 -13.08 -9.14
N GLN A 124 8.26 -14.23 -9.82
CA GLN A 124 8.85 -15.45 -9.29
C GLN A 124 10.35 -15.28 -8.99
N ARG A 125 11.09 -14.64 -9.90
CA ARG A 125 12.51 -14.29 -9.70
C ARG A 125 12.67 -13.34 -8.51
N SER A 126 11.86 -12.29 -8.44
CA SER A 126 11.88 -11.33 -7.31
C SER A 126 11.54 -12.01 -5.98
N HIS A 127 10.52 -12.86 -5.95
CA HIS A 127 10.14 -13.62 -4.76
C HIS A 127 11.26 -14.55 -4.30
N THR A 128 11.87 -15.29 -5.23
CA THR A 128 13.02 -16.17 -4.94
C THR A 128 14.20 -15.37 -4.40
N GLN A 129 14.48 -14.20 -4.96
CA GLN A 129 15.53 -13.31 -4.46
C GLN A 129 15.21 -12.81 -3.04
N LYS A 130 13.97 -12.38 -2.77
CA LYS A 130 13.53 -11.95 -1.43
C LYS A 130 13.64 -13.08 -0.41
N LEU A 131 13.24 -14.29 -0.76
CA LEU A 131 13.45 -15.48 0.08
C LEU A 131 14.94 -15.76 0.31
N GLY A 132 15.78 -15.59 -0.70
CA GLY A 132 17.24 -15.69 -0.58
C GLY A 132 17.82 -14.69 0.42
N VAL A 133 17.40 -13.42 0.35
CA VAL A 133 17.80 -12.38 1.30
C VAL A 133 17.32 -12.71 2.71
N LEU A 134 16.06 -13.14 2.87
CA LEU A 134 15.53 -13.52 4.17
C LEU A 134 16.30 -14.71 4.78
N ASN A 135 16.59 -15.73 3.97
CA ASN A 135 17.39 -16.87 4.41
C ASN A 135 18.81 -16.45 4.81
N MET A 136 19.43 -15.52 4.08
CA MET A 136 20.75 -14.98 4.44
C MET A 136 20.71 -14.21 5.77
N MET A 137 19.65 -13.41 6.00
CA MET A 137 19.44 -12.71 7.27
C MET A 137 19.28 -13.71 8.42
N HIS A 138 18.46 -14.75 8.22
CA HIS A 138 18.25 -15.81 9.22
C HIS A 138 19.55 -16.56 9.52
N LYS A 139 20.32 -16.96 8.51
CA LYS A 139 21.63 -17.59 8.67
C LYS A 139 22.60 -16.70 9.43
N THR A 140 22.62 -15.40 9.13
CA THR A 140 23.46 -14.44 9.86
C THR A 140 23.04 -14.34 11.32
N LYS A 141 21.73 -14.27 11.61
CA LYS A 141 21.23 -14.21 12.99
C LYS A 141 21.53 -15.49 13.77
N ILE A 142 21.38 -16.65 13.14
CA ILE A 142 21.72 -17.95 13.76
C ILE A 142 23.22 -17.98 14.10
N ARG A 143 24.11 -17.63 13.16
CA ARG A 143 25.56 -17.56 13.43
C ARG A 143 25.92 -16.59 14.55
N GLN A 144 25.25 -15.45 14.62
CA GLN A 144 25.46 -14.49 15.72
C GLN A 144 25.05 -15.08 17.07
N LEU A 145 23.89 -15.74 17.13
CA LEU A 145 23.42 -16.41 18.34
C LEU A 145 24.36 -17.56 18.72
N GLU A 146 24.77 -18.40 17.78
CA GLU A 146 25.76 -19.47 18.01
C GLU A 146 27.07 -18.91 18.57
N ALA A 147 27.59 -17.82 17.99
CA ALA A 147 28.81 -17.18 18.47
C ALA A 147 28.64 -16.50 19.85
N GLU A 148 27.45 -15.99 20.16
CA GLU A 148 27.11 -15.48 21.50
C GLU A 148 27.05 -16.64 22.51
N PHE A 149 26.35 -17.72 22.20
CA PHE A 149 26.27 -18.91 23.03
C PHE A 149 27.64 -19.54 23.29
N GLU A 150 28.50 -19.67 22.27
CA GLU A 150 29.86 -20.18 22.43
C GLU A 150 30.72 -19.27 23.29
N ARG A 151 30.58 -17.95 23.14
CA ARG A 151 31.26 -16.97 24.01
C ARG A 151 30.83 -17.11 25.45
N ASP A 152 29.53 -17.15 25.71
CA ASP A 152 28.97 -17.26 27.06
C ASP A 152 29.35 -18.60 27.70
N LEU A 153 29.30 -19.70 26.94
CA LEU A 153 29.74 -21.02 27.41
C LEU A 153 31.22 -21.01 27.76
N LYS A 154 32.07 -20.37 26.95
CA LYS A 154 33.50 -20.25 27.22
C LYS A 154 33.78 -19.42 28.47
N ILE A 155 33.08 -18.29 28.65
CA ILE A 155 33.20 -17.45 29.85
C ILE A 155 32.79 -18.27 31.08
N LEU A 156 31.60 -18.89 31.07
CA LEU A 156 31.11 -19.68 32.19
C LEU A 156 32.03 -20.86 32.52
N LYS A 157 32.57 -21.54 31.51
CA LYS A 157 33.53 -22.64 31.72
C LYS A 157 34.84 -22.14 32.31
N ASN A 158 35.30 -20.96 31.92
CA ASN A 158 36.51 -20.36 32.49
C ASN A 158 36.28 -19.94 33.94
N GLU A 159 35.19 -19.22 34.23
CA GLU A 159 34.79 -18.82 35.58
C GLU A 159 34.65 -20.04 36.50
N PHE A 160 33.97 -21.09 36.05
CA PHE A 160 33.83 -22.33 36.82
C PHE A 160 35.18 -23.00 37.09
N ASN A 161 36.09 -23.04 36.12
CA ASN A 161 37.42 -23.61 36.33
C ASN A 161 38.28 -22.75 37.27
N GLU A 162 38.20 -21.43 37.16
CA GLU A 162 38.88 -20.49 38.06
C GLU A 162 38.37 -20.63 39.49
N GLU A 163 37.05 -20.67 39.68
CA GLU A 163 36.42 -20.94 40.98
C GLU A 163 36.84 -22.31 41.52
N ARG A 164 36.84 -23.36 40.69
CA ARG A 164 37.27 -24.69 41.08
C ARG A 164 38.72 -24.68 41.56
N ILE A 165 39.63 -24.08 40.80
CA ILE A 165 41.05 -23.96 41.16
C ILE A 165 41.20 -23.15 42.45
N TYR A 166 40.46 -22.05 42.61
CA TYR A 166 40.49 -21.24 43.82
C TYR A 166 40.02 -22.04 45.05
N VAL A 167 38.92 -22.78 44.94
CA VAL A 167 38.40 -23.62 46.02
C VAL A 167 39.38 -24.75 46.36
N GLU A 168 39.92 -25.45 45.36
CA GLU A 168 40.92 -26.52 45.56
C GLU A 168 42.19 -25.99 46.25
N THR A 169 42.72 -24.86 45.78
CA THR A 169 43.95 -24.25 46.35
C THR A 169 43.71 -23.70 47.75
N SER A 170 42.57 -23.06 48.00
CA SER A 170 42.19 -22.60 49.33
C SER A 170 41.99 -23.78 50.29
N HIS A 171 41.35 -24.85 49.82
CA HIS A 171 41.16 -26.07 50.62
C HIS A 171 42.50 -26.74 50.96
N GLU A 172 43.41 -26.90 49.99
CA GLU A 172 44.75 -27.45 50.25
C GLU A 172 45.59 -26.55 51.16
N ARG A 173 45.45 -25.22 51.08
CA ARG A 173 46.07 -24.30 52.03
C ARG A 173 45.53 -24.51 53.45
N MET A 174 44.21 -24.52 53.63
CA MET A 174 43.59 -24.76 54.95
C MET A 174 44.00 -26.12 55.53
N LYS A 175 44.06 -27.16 54.69
CA LYS A 175 44.50 -28.50 55.08
C LYS A 175 45.96 -28.52 55.53
N LYS A 176 46.85 -27.79 54.85
CA LYS A 176 48.26 -27.63 55.26
C LYS A 176 48.38 -26.87 56.58
N GLU A 177 47.62 -25.79 56.75
CA GLU A 177 47.59 -25.00 58.00
C GLU A 177 47.09 -25.87 59.17
N LEU A 178 46.00 -26.63 58.99
CA LEU A 178 45.49 -27.57 59.99
C LEU A 178 46.51 -28.65 60.34
N LYS A 179 47.17 -29.25 59.33
CA LYS A 179 48.25 -30.22 59.58
C LYS A 179 49.41 -29.62 60.36
N ALA A 180 49.82 -28.38 60.05
CA ALA A 180 50.89 -27.69 60.78
C ALA A 180 50.49 -27.37 62.23
N ILE A 181 49.23 -27.03 62.49
CA ILE A 181 48.71 -26.84 63.84
C ILE A 181 48.74 -28.17 64.60
N ILE A 182 48.29 -29.27 63.97
CA ILE A 182 48.33 -30.61 64.58
C ILE A 182 49.76 -30.98 64.95
N THR A 183 50.73 -30.86 64.04
CA THR A 183 52.12 -31.20 64.34
C THR A 183 52.74 -30.29 65.41
N ALA A 184 52.41 -29.00 65.42
CA ALA A 184 52.85 -28.08 66.48
C ALA A 184 52.25 -28.43 67.85
N VAL A 185 50.98 -28.83 67.90
CA VAL A 185 50.31 -29.28 69.12
C VAL A 185 50.91 -30.60 69.61
N GLU A 186 51.14 -31.55 68.72
CA GLU A 186 51.81 -32.83 69.03
C GLU A 186 53.22 -32.59 69.58
N SER A 187 54.03 -31.75 68.92
CA SER A 187 55.37 -31.38 69.37
C SER A 187 55.36 -30.66 70.73
N LYS A 188 54.40 -29.77 70.97
CA LYS A 188 54.23 -29.15 72.29
C LYS A 188 53.84 -30.17 73.35
N ASN A 189 53.00 -31.15 73.00
CA ASN A 189 52.57 -32.18 73.94
C ASN A 189 53.72 -33.13 74.29
N THR A 190 54.54 -33.54 73.31
CA THR A 190 55.74 -34.35 73.57
C THR A 190 56.76 -33.58 74.41
N GLN A 191 57.01 -32.30 74.13
CA GLN A 191 57.86 -31.47 74.97
C GLN A 191 57.32 -31.34 76.40
N ASN A 192 55.99 -31.23 76.57
CA ASN A 192 55.38 -31.16 77.89
C ASN A 192 55.51 -32.48 78.67
N ILE A 193 55.39 -33.62 77.98
CA ILE A 193 55.65 -34.96 78.56
C ILE A 193 57.11 -35.05 79.00
N GLU A 194 58.06 -34.63 78.16
CA GLU A 194 59.50 -34.65 78.47
C GLU A 194 59.86 -33.69 79.62
N ASN A 195 59.27 -32.50 79.64
CA ASN A 195 59.43 -31.55 80.75
C ASN A 195 58.87 -32.13 82.06
N LYS A 196 57.71 -32.82 82.02
CA LYS A 196 57.17 -33.51 83.20
C LYS A 196 58.06 -34.67 83.65
N ARG A 197 58.69 -35.38 82.72
CA ARG A 197 59.66 -36.44 83.03
C ARG A 197 60.92 -35.90 83.67
N THR A 198 61.53 -34.87 83.09
CA THR A 198 62.75 -34.23 83.62
C THR A 198 62.49 -33.56 84.96
N THR A 199 61.34 -32.91 85.16
CA THR A 199 60.97 -32.38 86.49
C THR A 199 60.76 -33.47 87.52
N HIS A 200 60.18 -34.62 87.14
CA HIS A 200 60.08 -35.78 88.02
C HIS A 200 61.45 -36.38 88.36
N GLU A 201 62.36 -36.49 87.39
CA GLU A 201 63.75 -36.93 87.60
C GLU A 201 64.51 -35.96 88.51
N PHE A 202 64.35 -34.65 88.31
CA PHE A 202 64.91 -33.61 89.17
C PHE A 202 64.38 -33.72 90.62
N MET A 203 63.07 -33.85 90.81
CA MET A 203 62.48 -34.04 92.15
C MET A 203 62.99 -35.33 92.81
N ARG A 204 63.22 -36.40 92.03
CA ARG A 204 63.78 -37.66 92.53
C ARG A 204 65.23 -37.50 92.99
N GLU A 205 66.06 -36.77 92.23
CA GLU A 205 67.44 -36.46 92.63
C GLU A 205 67.50 -35.51 93.83
N GLU A 206 66.61 -34.52 93.90
CA GLU A 206 66.52 -33.61 95.04
C GLU A 206 66.18 -34.35 96.34
N ILE A 207 65.26 -35.33 96.28
CA ILE A 207 64.92 -36.18 97.43
C ILE A 207 66.12 -37.06 97.82
N LYS A 208 66.86 -37.60 96.85
CA LYS A 208 68.07 -38.39 97.11
C LYS A 208 69.14 -37.54 97.78
N ASN A 209 69.40 -36.34 97.25
CA ASN A 209 70.39 -35.42 97.82
C ASN A 209 69.99 -34.96 99.23
N LYS A 210 68.71 -34.68 99.49
CA LYS A 210 68.22 -34.39 100.84
C LYS A 210 68.43 -35.55 101.81
N SER A 211 68.28 -36.79 101.35
CA SER A 211 68.58 -37.98 102.16
C SER A 211 70.08 -38.12 102.44
N ASP A 212 70.93 -37.84 101.44
CA ASP A 212 72.39 -37.88 101.58
C ASP A 212 72.90 -36.73 102.49
N GLU A 213 72.27 -35.56 102.41
CA GLU A 213 72.51 -34.42 103.30
C GLU A 213 72.13 -34.74 104.75
N GLN A 214 70.99 -35.38 105.00
CA GLN A 214 70.60 -35.83 106.34
C GLN A 214 71.56 -36.88 106.93
N ILE A 215 72.08 -37.78 106.09
CA ILE A 215 73.12 -38.75 106.49
C ILE A 215 74.42 -38.02 106.87
N ASN A 216 74.82 -37.01 106.08
CA ASN A 216 76.00 -36.21 106.36
C ASN A 216 75.83 -35.30 107.59
N GLU A 217 74.64 -34.73 107.82
CA GLU A 217 74.33 -33.97 109.04
C GLU A 217 74.40 -34.85 110.30
N LEU A 218 73.93 -36.10 110.24
CA LEU A 218 74.08 -37.07 111.33
C LEU A 218 75.55 -37.43 111.59
N ARG A 219 76.34 -37.58 110.53
CA ARG A 219 77.80 -37.81 110.60
C ARG A 219 78.52 -36.64 111.25
N ILE A 220 78.21 -35.42 110.82
CA ILE A 220 78.76 -34.17 111.35
C ILE A 220 78.33 -33.95 112.81
N ASN A 221 77.09 -34.29 113.20
CA ASN A 221 76.67 -34.18 114.60
C ASN A 221 77.40 -35.14 115.55
N LEU A 222 77.81 -36.32 115.06
CA LEU A 222 78.61 -37.27 115.83
C LEU A 222 80.08 -36.82 115.92
N GLU A 223 80.63 -36.23 114.86
CA GLU A 223 81.95 -35.57 114.86
C GLU A 223 81.96 -34.33 115.79
N ASN A 224 80.92 -33.48 115.74
CA ASN A 224 80.79 -32.31 116.61
C ASN A 224 80.70 -32.65 118.11
N LYS A 225 80.14 -33.82 118.47
CA LYS A 225 80.08 -34.26 119.88
C LYS A 225 81.47 -34.66 120.42
N ILE A 226 82.36 -35.07 119.53
CA ILE A 226 83.76 -35.40 119.82
C ILE A 226 84.55 -34.09 119.93
N ASP A 227 84.34 -33.16 118.99
CA ASP A 227 84.99 -31.84 118.99
C ASP A 227 84.58 -30.97 120.19
N ASP A 228 83.34 -31.05 120.69
CA ASP A 228 82.87 -30.28 121.87
C ASP A 228 83.64 -30.62 123.17
N LEU A 229 84.29 -31.80 123.26
CA LEU A 229 85.15 -32.17 124.38
C LEU A 229 86.58 -31.63 124.22
N GLU A 230 87.05 -31.46 122.99
CA GLU A 230 88.34 -30.87 122.67
C GLU A 230 88.28 -29.32 122.78
N LYS A 231 87.14 -28.74 122.40
CA LYS A 231 86.90 -27.30 122.39
C LYS A 231 86.86 -26.64 123.78
N GLN A 232 86.45 -27.37 124.82
CA GLN A 232 86.51 -26.87 126.20
C GLN A 232 87.94 -26.63 126.70
N PHE A 233 88.94 -27.31 126.10
CA PHE A 233 90.35 -27.07 126.39
C PHE A 233 90.92 -25.87 125.61
N ASP A 234 90.41 -25.62 124.40
CA ASP A 234 90.88 -24.54 123.52
C ASP A 234 90.19 -23.18 123.79
N ASP A 235 88.95 -23.17 124.30
CA ASP A 235 88.15 -21.95 124.53
C ASP A 235 88.78 -20.97 125.55
N ALA A 236 89.64 -21.47 126.45
CA ALA A 236 90.41 -20.60 127.36
C ALA A 236 91.58 -19.88 126.66
N HIS A 237 92.10 -20.45 125.58
CA HIS A 237 93.22 -19.91 124.81
C HIS A 237 92.74 -18.88 123.76
N ASP A 238 91.56 -19.10 123.18
CA ASP A 238 91.00 -18.27 122.10
C ASP A 238 90.33 -16.96 122.56
N ALA A 239 89.95 -16.83 123.84
CA ALA A 239 89.36 -15.61 124.39
C ALA A 239 90.28 -14.37 124.25
N TYR A 240 91.60 -14.58 124.21
CA TYR A 240 92.59 -13.52 124.02
C TYR A 240 92.80 -13.15 122.54
N MET A 241 92.46 -14.05 121.61
CA MET A 241 92.60 -13.86 120.15
C MET A 241 91.32 -13.38 119.44
N SER A 242 90.14 -13.57 120.04
CA SER A 242 88.83 -13.25 119.43
C SER A 242 88.63 -11.76 119.14
N LYS A 243 89.09 -10.87 120.03
CA LYS A 243 88.82 -9.42 119.94
C LYS A 243 89.44 -8.73 118.72
N THR A 244 90.49 -9.32 118.14
CA THR A 244 91.16 -8.79 116.93
C THR A 244 90.62 -9.43 115.64
N LYS A 245 90.01 -10.61 115.71
CA LYS A 245 89.38 -11.31 114.56
C LYS A 245 87.99 -10.76 114.21
N ASP A 246 87.22 -10.27 115.19
CA ASP A 246 85.82 -9.89 114.96
C ASP A 246 85.65 -8.64 114.08
N ASN A 247 86.53 -7.64 114.22
CA ASN A 247 86.56 -6.47 113.31
C ASN A 247 86.91 -6.86 111.86
N ASN A 248 87.75 -7.87 111.65
CA ASN A 248 88.11 -8.36 110.31
C ASN A 248 86.99 -9.20 109.68
N LYS A 249 86.18 -9.90 110.49
CA LYS A 249 84.98 -10.63 110.03
C LYS A 249 83.89 -9.66 109.57
N GLU A 250 83.66 -8.55 110.27
CA GLU A 250 82.67 -7.55 109.86
C GLU A 250 83.02 -6.85 108.55
N PHE A 251 84.29 -6.47 108.36
CA PHE A 251 84.76 -5.89 107.09
C PHE A 251 84.57 -6.85 105.90
N LYS A 252 84.86 -8.15 106.07
CA LYS A 252 84.65 -9.16 105.03
C LYS A 252 83.16 -9.38 104.72
N LYS A 253 82.28 -9.39 105.72
CA LYS A 253 80.81 -9.48 105.54
C LYS A 253 80.23 -8.26 104.80
N LEU A 254 80.79 -7.06 105.04
CA LEU A 254 80.43 -5.86 104.28
C LEU A 254 80.94 -5.94 102.84
N GLN A 255 82.16 -6.43 102.62
CA GLN A 255 82.73 -6.59 101.28
C GLN A 255 82.01 -7.63 100.42
N GLU A 256 81.54 -8.74 101.01
CA GLU A 256 80.74 -9.75 100.31
C GLU A 256 79.35 -9.21 99.92
N ARG A 257 78.66 -8.53 100.84
CA ARG A 257 77.38 -7.87 100.53
C ARG A 257 77.52 -6.81 99.44
N ASP A 258 78.61 -6.03 99.43
CA ASP A 258 78.87 -5.07 98.36
C ASP A 258 79.13 -5.75 97.00
N ARG A 259 79.78 -6.92 96.99
CA ARG A 259 79.94 -7.73 95.76
C ARG A 259 78.60 -8.29 95.27
N GLU A 260 77.76 -8.77 96.18
CA GLU A 260 76.40 -9.25 95.88
C GLU A 260 75.54 -8.11 95.31
N PHE A 261 75.48 -6.96 95.98
CA PHE A 261 74.76 -5.79 95.49
C PHE A 261 75.31 -5.30 94.14
N THR A 262 76.62 -5.37 93.92
CA THR A 262 77.22 -5.03 92.62
C THR A 262 76.79 -6.01 91.52
N GLN A 263 76.72 -7.31 91.82
CA GLN A 263 76.24 -8.32 90.87
C GLN A 263 74.75 -8.16 90.59
N ASP A 264 73.94 -7.91 91.61
CA ASP A 264 72.49 -7.68 91.48
C ASP A 264 72.19 -6.40 90.72
N ASN A 265 72.92 -5.32 90.98
CA ASN A 265 72.79 -4.08 90.23
C ASN A 265 73.18 -4.29 88.75
N LYS A 266 74.19 -5.11 88.45
CA LYS A 266 74.52 -5.54 87.07
C LYS A 266 73.38 -6.37 86.45
N ARG A 267 72.78 -7.32 87.18
CA ARG A 267 71.62 -8.10 86.71
C ARG A 267 70.41 -7.21 86.43
N MET A 268 70.10 -6.27 87.32
CA MET A 268 69.00 -5.32 87.16
C MET A 268 69.23 -4.36 86.00
N LYS A 269 70.45 -3.81 85.84
CA LYS A 269 70.81 -2.99 84.66
C LYS A 269 70.63 -3.75 83.34
N ARG A 270 71.04 -5.03 83.27
CA ARG A 270 70.81 -5.87 82.08
C ARG A 270 69.31 -6.08 81.81
N LYS A 271 68.52 -6.31 82.87
CA LYS A 271 67.06 -6.47 82.76
C LYS A 271 66.37 -5.18 82.29
N ILE A 272 66.76 -4.03 82.83
CA ILE A 272 66.28 -2.71 82.40
C ILE A 272 66.62 -2.47 80.93
N ASN A 273 67.86 -2.70 80.50
CA ASN A 273 68.27 -2.53 79.11
C ASN A 273 67.55 -3.48 78.14
N LYS A 274 67.18 -4.69 78.60
CA LYS A 274 66.34 -5.61 77.82
C LYS A 274 64.91 -5.07 77.69
N LEU A 275 64.29 -4.70 78.80
CA LEU A 275 62.93 -4.14 78.82
C LEU A 275 62.83 -2.83 78.02
N GLN A 276 63.84 -1.97 78.07
CA GLN A 276 63.88 -0.74 77.27
C GLN A 276 63.99 -1.03 75.76
N ARG A 277 64.76 -2.05 75.36
CA ARG A 277 64.80 -2.50 73.96
C ARG A 277 63.47 -3.09 73.51
N ASP A 278 62.88 -3.95 74.33
CA ASP A 278 61.58 -4.56 74.04
C ASP A 278 60.47 -3.50 73.94
N LEU A 279 60.47 -2.50 74.83
CA LEU A 279 59.52 -1.39 74.82
C LEU A 279 59.72 -0.49 73.58
N ARG A 280 60.98 -0.24 73.18
CA ARG A 280 61.27 0.49 71.93
C ARG A 280 60.77 -0.29 70.70
N ASN A 281 61.03 -1.59 70.63
CA ASN A 281 60.55 -2.45 69.55
C ASN A 281 59.02 -2.46 69.49
N LYS A 282 58.35 -2.62 70.63
CA LYS A 282 56.87 -2.58 70.67
C LYS A 282 56.30 -1.21 70.29
N LYS A 283 56.97 -0.11 70.65
CA LYS A 283 56.59 1.24 70.17
C LYS A 283 56.71 1.34 68.65
N ASN A 284 57.80 0.84 68.07
CA ASN A 284 57.99 0.83 66.62
C ASN A 284 56.95 -0.05 65.91
N ASP A 285 56.63 -1.23 66.46
CA ASP A 285 55.58 -2.11 65.93
C ASP A 285 54.21 -1.40 65.92
N ILE A 286 53.86 -0.71 67.01
CA ILE A 286 52.62 0.06 67.12
C ILE A 286 52.59 1.20 66.09
N GLU A 287 53.68 1.92 65.91
CA GLU A 287 53.75 3.02 64.95
C GLU A 287 53.67 2.52 63.50
N MET A 288 54.35 1.41 63.18
CA MET A 288 54.29 0.78 61.86
C MET A 288 52.87 0.29 61.57
N ASN A 289 52.23 -0.41 62.51
CA ASN A 289 50.86 -0.88 62.37
C ASN A 289 49.89 0.30 62.22
N ARG A 290 50.08 1.39 62.97
CA ARG A 290 49.28 2.62 62.82
C ARG A 290 49.40 3.20 61.42
N LYS A 291 50.62 3.33 60.88
CA LYS A 291 50.85 3.81 59.51
C LYS A 291 50.17 2.91 58.49
N GLU A 292 50.32 1.60 58.64
CA GLU A 292 49.72 0.61 57.74
C GLU A 292 48.18 0.64 57.78
N CYS A 293 47.58 0.69 58.97
CA CYS A 293 46.13 0.86 59.13
C CYS A 293 45.63 2.17 58.52
N THR A 294 46.34 3.28 58.73
CA THR A 294 45.95 4.57 58.12
C THR A 294 46.06 4.55 56.60
N GLY A 295 47.10 3.90 56.04
CA GLY A 295 47.27 3.71 54.60
C GLY A 295 46.16 2.85 54.00
N ARG A 296 45.86 1.68 54.60
CA ARG A 296 44.76 0.81 54.19
C ARG A 296 43.42 1.53 54.23
N ASN A 297 43.12 2.23 55.32
CA ASN A 297 41.87 2.97 55.47
C ASN A 297 41.75 4.10 54.45
N LYS A 298 42.85 4.76 54.09
CA LYS A 298 42.87 5.80 53.06
C LYS A 298 42.51 5.22 51.68
N ILE A 299 43.15 4.11 51.28
CA ILE A 299 42.87 3.43 50.01
C ILE A 299 41.42 2.94 49.96
N LEU A 300 40.93 2.31 51.03
CA LEU A 300 39.54 1.84 51.10
C LEU A 300 38.54 2.99 51.01
N LYS A 301 38.85 4.15 51.61
CA LYS A 301 38.01 5.34 51.51
C LYS A 301 37.99 5.91 50.09
N GLU A 302 39.14 5.99 49.43
CA GLU A 302 39.25 6.42 48.03
C GLU A 302 38.47 5.47 47.10
N GLN A 303 38.62 4.15 47.26
CA GLN A 303 37.85 3.15 46.50
C GLN A 303 36.35 3.26 46.73
N ARG A 304 35.91 3.39 47.99
CA ARG A 304 34.49 3.62 48.33
C ARG A 304 33.96 4.89 47.66
N ASP A 305 34.73 5.97 47.70
CA ASP A 305 34.31 7.26 47.15
C ASP A 305 34.24 7.22 45.62
N MET A 306 35.18 6.54 44.96
CA MET A 306 35.12 6.26 43.51
C MET A 306 33.89 5.44 43.14
N ILE A 307 33.61 4.34 43.86
CA ILE A 307 32.41 3.51 43.62
C ILE A 307 31.14 4.34 43.85
N ALA A 308 31.09 5.15 44.91
CA ALA A 308 29.96 6.02 45.17
C ALA A 308 29.74 7.07 44.07
N GLN A 309 30.82 7.62 43.49
CA GLN A 309 30.74 8.49 42.30
C GLN A 309 30.17 7.73 41.10
N HIS A 310 30.71 6.54 40.79
CA HIS A 310 30.23 5.71 39.69
C HIS A 310 28.74 5.35 39.86
N CYS A 311 28.29 5.01 41.06
CA CYS A 311 26.88 4.76 41.34
C CYS A 311 26.00 6.01 41.15
N ARG A 312 26.48 7.20 41.54
CA ARG A 312 25.76 8.46 41.31
C ARG A 312 25.65 8.77 39.83
N ASP A 313 26.72 8.57 39.06
CA ASP A 313 26.73 8.84 37.62
C ASP A 313 25.87 7.84 36.86
N LEU A 314 25.90 6.56 37.26
CA LEU A 314 25.01 5.56 36.71
C LEU A 314 23.54 5.90 37.00
N LYS A 315 23.20 6.29 38.24
CA LYS A 315 21.84 6.75 38.59
C LYS A 315 21.41 7.95 37.73
N LYS A 316 22.29 8.94 37.50
CA LYS A 316 22.02 10.07 36.61
C LYS A 316 21.78 9.63 35.16
N ARG A 317 22.60 8.73 34.63
CA ARG A 317 22.44 8.16 33.27
C ARG A 317 21.13 7.39 33.14
N MET A 318 20.79 6.56 34.13
CA MET A 318 19.52 5.83 34.17
C MET A 318 18.31 6.77 34.24
N ALA A 319 18.37 7.84 35.04
CA ALA A 319 17.31 8.83 35.12
C ALA A 319 17.10 9.54 33.77
N LYS A 320 18.19 10.00 33.13
CA LYS A 320 18.13 10.60 31.79
C LYS A 320 17.56 9.64 30.75
N PHE A 321 17.99 8.38 30.76
CA PHE A 321 17.46 7.35 29.87
C PHE A 321 15.96 7.14 30.07
N ARG A 322 15.49 7.01 31.32
CA ARG A 322 14.06 6.88 31.64
C ARG A 322 13.25 8.10 31.17
N GLU A 323 13.78 9.31 31.32
CA GLU A 323 13.12 10.52 30.83
C GLU A 323 13.04 10.57 29.30
N MET A 324 14.12 10.23 28.60
CA MET A 324 14.14 10.18 27.14
C MET A 324 13.14 9.15 26.61
N GLU A 325 13.11 7.97 27.21
CA GLU A 325 12.21 6.91 26.75
C GLU A 325 10.75 7.20 27.10
N LYS A 326 10.49 7.86 28.24
CA LYS A 326 9.17 8.41 28.56
C LYS A 326 8.73 9.45 27.52
N LYS A 327 9.60 10.39 27.14
CA LYS A 327 9.29 11.38 26.08
C LYS A 327 9.01 10.71 24.74
N ARG A 328 9.86 9.75 24.33
CA ARG A 328 9.69 8.99 23.10
C ARG A 328 8.37 8.20 23.06
N LEU A 329 8.00 7.59 24.18
CA LEU A 329 6.73 6.88 24.32
C LEU A 329 5.52 7.83 24.23
N ILE A 330 5.59 9.00 24.88
CA ILE A 330 4.54 10.03 24.77
C ILE A 330 4.40 10.50 23.33
N GLU A 331 5.50 10.82 22.64
CA GLU A 331 5.47 11.23 21.24
C GLU A 331 4.89 10.16 20.33
N LEU A 332 5.30 8.90 20.50
CA LEU A 332 4.77 7.78 19.72
C LEU A 332 3.26 7.61 19.96
N THR A 333 2.83 7.69 21.21
CA THR A 333 1.40 7.57 21.59
C THR A 333 0.58 8.70 20.97
N VAL A 334 1.07 9.93 21.01
CA VAL A 334 0.38 11.09 20.40
C VAL A 334 0.32 10.95 18.89
N LYS A 335 1.43 10.60 18.23
CA LYS A 335 1.47 10.40 16.77
C LYS A 335 0.54 9.26 16.33
N SER A 336 0.57 8.14 17.04
CA SER A 336 -0.31 6.98 16.81
C SER A 336 -1.78 7.37 16.96
N ARG A 337 -2.16 8.02 18.07
CA ARG A 337 -3.55 8.51 18.28
C ARG A 337 -3.99 9.50 17.20
N LYS A 338 -3.11 10.41 16.77
CA LYS A 338 -3.42 11.37 15.69
C LYS A 338 -3.66 10.65 14.35
N ALA A 339 -2.84 9.65 14.02
CA ALA A 339 -3.02 8.85 12.82
C ALA A 339 -4.31 8.01 12.88
N LEU A 340 -4.59 7.42 14.04
CA LEU A 340 -5.80 6.64 14.28
C LEU A 340 -7.05 7.51 14.13
N LYS A 341 -7.09 8.70 14.75
CA LYS A 341 -8.20 9.65 14.59
C LYS A 341 -8.39 10.12 13.14
N LYS A 342 -7.30 10.31 12.40
CA LYS A 342 -7.37 10.63 10.96
C LYS A 342 -7.98 9.47 10.18
N ASN A 343 -7.58 8.24 10.49
CA ASN A 343 -8.09 7.06 9.81
C ASN A 343 -9.56 6.80 10.14
N GLU A 344 -9.98 6.95 11.40
CA GLU A 344 -11.40 6.93 11.80
C GLU A 344 -12.22 7.99 11.06
N GLY A 345 -11.67 9.20 10.90
CA GLY A 345 -12.26 10.25 10.08
C GLY A 345 -12.46 9.80 8.63
N ASN A 346 -11.43 9.24 8.00
CA ASN A 346 -11.51 8.71 6.63
C ASN A 346 -12.53 7.57 6.50
N VAL A 347 -12.59 6.65 7.47
CA VAL A 347 -13.57 5.57 7.50
C VAL A 347 -14.98 6.13 7.60
N SER A 348 -15.23 7.10 8.49
CA SER A 348 -16.54 7.74 8.61
C SER A 348 -16.98 8.46 7.32
N GLN A 349 -16.04 9.06 6.58
CA GLN A 349 -16.30 9.67 5.28
C GLN A 349 -16.62 8.61 4.22
N ALA A 350 -15.85 7.52 4.16
CA ALA A 350 -16.09 6.41 3.25
C ALA A 350 -17.45 5.75 3.52
N GLU A 351 -17.80 5.50 4.78
CA GLU A 351 -19.11 4.98 5.19
C GLU A 351 -20.24 5.92 4.79
N ARG A 352 -20.06 7.24 4.94
CA ARG A 352 -21.06 8.23 4.49
C ARG A 352 -21.24 8.17 2.97
N ILE A 353 -20.15 8.08 2.21
CA ILE A 353 -20.22 7.96 0.74
C ILE A 353 -20.95 6.68 0.34
N LEU A 354 -20.64 5.54 0.98
CA LEU A 354 -21.31 4.27 0.71
C LEU A 354 -22.81 4.32 1.05
N LYS A 355 -23.18 4.89 2.21
CA LYS A 355 -24.60 5.08 2.58
C LYS A 355 -25.34 5.97 1.59
N LEU A 356 -24.72 7.06 1.13
CA LEU A 356 -25.29 7.93 0.09
C LEU A 356 -25.42 7.21 -1.26
N MET A 357 -24.42 6.40 -1.62
CA MET A 357 -24.45 5.59 -2.84
C MET A 357 -25.57 4.55 -2.78
N GLU A 358 -25.77 3.88 -1.65
CA GLU A 358 -26.84 2.91 -1.47
C GLU A 358 -28.23 3.57 -1.55
N ALA A 359 -28.40 4.74 -0.92
CA ALA A 359 -29.61 5.53 -1.03
C ALA A 359 -29.89 5.98 -2.47
N ALA A 360 -28.86 6.45 -3.19
CA ALA A 360 -28.96 6.82 -4.61
C ALA A 360 -29.30 5.61 -5.49
N ARG A 361 -28.64 4.47 -5.26
CA ARG A 361 -28.87 3.22 -6.01
C ARG A 361 -30.28 2.69 -5.86
N LYS A 362 -30.96 2.96 -4.74
CA LYS A 362 -32.39 2.60 -4.57
C LYS A 362 -33.28 3.29 -5.62
N MET A 363 -32.95 4.52 -6.01
CA MET A 363 -33.71 5.33 -6.97
C MET A 363 -33.34 5.05 -8.44
N GLU A 364 -32.31 4.25 -8.70
CA GLU A 364 -31.88 3.89 -10.05
C GLU A 364 -32.80 2.82 -10.67
N THR A 365 -32.98 2.91 -11.99
CA THR A 365 -33.73 1.90 -12.76
C THR A 365 -32.97 0.57 -12.82
N GLU A 366 -33.67 -0.55 -13.05
CA GLU A 366 -33.02 -1.87 -13.18
C GLU A 366 -31.98 -1.90 -14.31
N ARG A 367 -32.26 -1.20 -15.42
CA ARG A 367 -31.33 -1.05 -16.54
C ARG A 367 -30.01 -0.41 -16.11
N GLU A 368 -30.05 0.61 -15.28
CA GLU A 368 -28.87 1.31 -14.77
C GLU A 368 -28.15 0.56 -13.65
N LYS A 369 -28.87 -0.29 -12.91
CA LYS A 369 -28.25 -1.18 -11.92
C LYS A 369 -27.43 -2.30 -12.57
N VAL A 370 -27.87 -2.78 -13.73
CA VAL A 370 -27.23 -3.87 -14.50
C VAL A 370 -26.17 -3.33 -15.46
N LEU A 371 -26.43 -2.19 -16.11
CA LEU A 371 -25.50 -1.51 -17.02
C LEU A 371 -25.33 -0.03 -16.63
N PRO A 372 -24.49 0.28 -15.61
CA PRO A 372 -24.36 1.64 -15.06
C PRO A 372 -23.70 2.65 -16.00
N PHE A 373 -22.93 2.18 -16.98
CA PHE A 373 -22.18 3.01 -17.90
C PHE A 373 -22.60 2.66 -19.32
N TYR A 374 -22.91 3.68 -20.12
CA TYR A 374 -23.10 3.49 -21.55
C TYR A 374 -21.72 3.41 -22.22
N ASP A 375 -21.56 2.51 -23.18
CA ASP A 375 -20.37 2.54 -24.00
C ASP A 375 -20.37 3.84 -24.78
N SER A 376 -19.28 4.60 -24.66
CA SER A 376 -19.08 5.85 -25.41
C SER A 376 -19.02 5.62 -26.93
N THR A 377 -19.30 4.41 -27.42
CA THR A 377 -19.18 3.91 -28.80
C THR A 377 -20.40 4.18 -29.68
N LEU A 378 -21.50 4.71 -29.14
CA LEU A 378 -22.68 5.12 -29.92
C LEU A 378 -22.67 6.60 -30.34
N VAL A 379 -21.56 7.30 -30.15
CA VAL A 379 -21.35 8.64 -30.68
C VAL A 379 -20.63 8.48 -32.02
N ASP A 380 -21.27 8.92 -33.11
CA ASP A 380 -20.70 8.92 -34.46
C ASP A 380 -19.27 9.46 -34.43
N ALA A 381 -18.37 8.88 -35.22
CA ALA A 381 -16.95 9.26 -35.27
C ALA A 381 -16.73 10.77 -35.50
N LYS A 382 -17.72 11.48 -36.08
CA LYS A 382 -17.74 12.92 -36.29
C LYS A 382 -17.97 13.75 -35.02
N GLU A 383 -18.80 13.28 -34.09
CA GLU A 383 -19.06 13.99 -32.82
C GLU A 383 -17.92 13.83 -31.82
N ARG A 384 -17.20 12.69 -31.85
CA ARG A 384 -15.94 12.53 -31.10
C ARG A 384 -14.85 13.49 -31.57
N GLU A 385 -14.74 13.73 -32.88
CA GLU A 385 -13.81 14.73 -33.40
C GLU A 385 -14.18 16.15 -32.97
N LEU A 386 -15.47 16.49 -32.95
CA LEU A 386 -15.94 17.82 -32.53
C LEU A 386 -15.73 18.06 -31.03
N ALA A 387 -16.02 17.06 -30.20
CA ALA A 387 -15.80 17.11 -28.75
C ALA A 387 -14.29 17.12 -28.40
N SER A 388 -13.44 16.42 -29.17
CA SER A 388 -11.98 16.50 -29.04
C SER A 388 -11.47 17.89 -29.39
N LYS A 389 -11.97 18.50 -30.48
CA LYS A 389 -11.58 19.85 -30.91
C LYS A 389 -12.03 20.94 -29.93
N GLN A 390 -13.26 20.87 -29.43
CA GLN A 390 -13.75 21.82 -28.41
C GLN A 390 -13.08 21.62 -27.05
N GLY A 391 -12.77 20.38 -26.67
CA GLY A 391 -11.95 20.07 -25.49
C GLY A 391 -10.53 20.60 -25.61
N GLU A 392 -9.90 20.45 -26.78
CA GLU A 392 -8.57 20.99 -27.07
C GLU A 392 -8.52 22.52 -27.05
N GLU A 393 -9.55 23.21 -27.55
CA GLU A 393 -9.67 24.67 -27.46
C GLU A 393 -9.82 25.16 -26.01
N PHE A 394 -10.66 24.51 -25.20
CA PHE A 394 -10.80 24.83 -23.77
C PHE A 394 -9.50 24.57 -22.98
N PHE A 395 -8.79 23.47 -23.30
CA PHE A 395 -7.50 23.14 -22.70
C PHE A 395 -6.39 24.11 -23.13
N ALA A 396 -6.43 24.62 -24.37
CA ALA A 396 -5.49 25.63 -24.86
C ALA A 396 -5.69 26.98 -24.13
N ASP A 397 -6.93 27.38 -23.90
CA ASP A 397 -7.26 28.58 -23.11
C ASP A 397 -6.82 28.46 -21.65
N MET A 398 -7.01 27.30 -21.00
CA MET A 398 -6.56 27.08 -19.62
C MET A 398 -5.02 27.06 -19.50
N LYS A 399 -4.32 26.63 -20.55
CA LYS A 399 -2.86 26.65 -20.65
C LYS A 399 -2.32 28.07 -20.85
N SER A 400 -3.09 28.95 -21.50
CA SER A 400 -2.78 30.37 -21.67
C SER A 400 -2.95 31.17 -20.37
N ALA A 401 -3.85 30.73 -19.47
CA ALA A 401 -4.10 31.32 -18.15
C ALA A 401 -3.05 30.98 -17.05
N GLY A 402 -1.92 30.36 -17.40
CA GLY A 402 -0.74 30.29 -16.54
C GLY A 402 -0.59 29.07 -15.61
N LEU A 403 -1.42 28.03 -15.73
CA LEU A 403 -1.23 26.77 -14.99
C LEU A 403 -0.23 25.81 -15.70
N LYS A 404 1.06 26.18 -15.73
CA LYS A 404 2.10 25.39 -16.43
C LYS A 404 2.54 24.10 -15.73
N ASN A 405 2.08 23.81 -14.50
CA ASN A 405 2.61 22.69 -13.70
C ASN A 405 1.70 21.44 -13.60
N VAL A 406 0.56 21.39 -14.30
CA VAL A 406 -0.40 20.26 -14.14
C VAL A 406 -0.11 19.10 -15.11
N ALA A 407 0.71 19.30 -16.14
CA ALA A 407 0.84 18.34 -17.24
C ALA A 407 1.74 17.10 -16.96
N LYS A 408 2.34 16.97 -15.76
CA LYS A 408 3.24 15.83 -15.44
C LYS A 408 3.06 15.23 -14.04
N SER A 409 1.99 15.56 -13.32
CA SER A 409 1.75 14.95 -12.01
C SER A 409 0.65 13.89 -12.09
N LYS A 410 0.76 12.93 -11.19
CA LYS A 410 -0.18 11.89 -10.79
C LYS A 410 -1.66 12.34 -10.68
N ASP A 411 -1.88 13.66 -10.66
CA ASP A 411 -3.18 14.34 -10.56
C ASP A 411 -4.04 14.22 -11.85
N MET A 412 -3.44 14.00 -13.03
CA MET A 412 -4.22 13.76 -14.27
C MET A 412 -5.03 12.44 -14.20
N VAL A 413 -4.54 11.45 -13.43
CA VAL A 413 -5.26 10.20 -13.17
C VAL A 413 -6.45 10.42 -12.23
N GLU A 414 -6.38 11.42 -11.34
CA GLU A 414 -7.49 11.76 -10.44
C GLU A 414 -8.66 12.42 -11.18
N TRP A 415 -8.40 13.22 -12.23
CA TRP A 415 -9.46 13.81 -13.06
C TRP A 415 -10.22 12.78 -13.90
N ASN A 416 -9.55 11.73 -14.37
CA ASN A 416 -10.20 10.63 -15.07
C ASN A 416 -10.88 9.62 -14.11
N ALA A 417 -10.61 9.68 -12.80
CA ALA A 417 -11.15 8.73 -11.84
C ALA A 417 -12.68 8.85 -11.64
N LEU A 418 -13.25 10.04 -11.87
CA LEU A 418 -14.71 10.28 -11.79
C LEU A 418 -15.41 10.30 -13.15
N GLU A 419 -14.72 9.97 -14.25
CA GLU A 419 -15.31 10.03 -15.60
C GLU A 419 -16.59 9.17 -15.70
N ASN A 420 -16.56 7.97 -15.14
CA ASN A 420 -17.70 7.05 -15.10
C ASN A 420 -18.85 7.56 -14.21
N PHE A 421 -18.52 8.24 -13.10
CA PHE A 421 -19.54 8.91 -12.28
C PHE A 421 -20.23 10.03 -13.07
N HIS A 422 -19.46 10.85 -13.80
CA HIS A 422 -20.00 11.92 -14.63
C HIS A 422 -20.83 11.40 -15.80
N LYS A 423 -20.43 10.31 -16.46
CA LYS A 423 -21.25 9.63 -17.48
C LYS A 423 -22.61 9.23 -16.93
N LYS A 424 -22.63 8.61 -15.75
CA LYS A 424 -23.87 8.19 -15.09
C LYS A 424 -24.74 9.39 -14.69
N TYR A 425 -24.13 10.42 -14.10
CA TYR A 425 -24.83 11.65 -13.72
C TYR A 425 -25.45 12.37 -14.92
N ASN A 426 -24.69 12.53 -16.01
CA ASN A 426 -25.15 13.22 -17.21
C ASN A 426 -26.31 12.47 -17.88
N LYS A 427 -26.25 11.12 -17.92
CA LYS A 427 -27.37 10.32 -18.43
C LYS A 427 -28.65 10.56 -17.63
N VAL A 428 -28.58 10.45 -16.29
CA VAL A 428 -29.74 10.69 -15.42
C VAL A 428 -30.26 12.12 -15.58
N LEU A 429 -29.37 13.10 -15.79
CA LEU A 429 -29.76 14.48 -16.06
C LEU A 429 -30.53 14.61 -17.38
N LEU A 430 -30.08 13.95 -18.45
CA LEU A 430 -30.78 13.93 -19.73
C LEU A 430 -32.15 13.26 -19.61
N ASP A 431 -32.23 12.12 -18.91
CA ASP A 431 -33.50 11.43 -18.66
C ASP A 431 -34.46 12.30 -17.86
N LYS A 432 -33.97 13.02 -16.85
CA LYS A 432 -34.76 14.00 -16.09
C LYS A 432 -35.32 15.10 -16.99
N LEU A 433 -34.48 15.69 -17.85
CA LEU A 433 -34.91 16.76 -18.77
C LEU A 433 -35.93 16.25 -19.79
N ALA A 434 -35.78 15.03 -20.30
CA ALA A 434 -36.75 14.40 -21.20
C ALA A 434 -38.10 14.17 -20.51
N ILE A 435 -38.10 13.70 -19.26
CA ILE A 435 -39.33 13.55 -18.45
C ILE A 435 -40.00 14.90 -18.19
N GLU A 436 -39.21 15.94 -17.87
CA GLU A 436 -39.75 17.30 -17.68
C GLU A 436 -40.40 17.82 -18.96
N GLN A 437 -39.81 17.60 -20.13
CA GLN A 437 -40.36 18.00 -21.41
C GLN A 437 -41.66 17.24 -21.76
N GLU A 438 -41.69 15.92 -21.57
CA GLU A 438 -42.90 15.12 -21.78
C GLU A 438 -44.02 15.49 -20.80
N LYS A 439 -43.68 15.79 -19.54
CA LYS A 439 -44.63 16.33 -18.56
C LYS A 439 -45.23 17.64 -19.04
N LEU A 440 -44.42 18.57 -19.56
CA LEU A 440 -44.91 19.83 -20.12
C LEU A 440 -45.82 19.59 -21.33
N ARG A 441 -45.46 18.67 -22.23
CA ARG A 441 -46.30 18.30 -23.38
C ARG A 441 -47.65 17.75 -22.93
N LEU A 442 -47.65 16.78 -22.01
CA LEU A 442 -48.87 16.19 -21.46
C LEU A 442 -49.71 17.22 -20.69
N GLN A 443 -49.09 18.19 -20.03
CA GLN A 443 -49.81 19.29 -19.39
C GLN A 443 -50.49 20.20 -20.42
N SER A 444 -49.81 20.54 -21.53
CA SER A 444 -50.40 21.29 -22.64
C SER A 444 -51.56 20.53 -23.26
N GLU A 445 -51.36 19.24 -23.58
CA GLU A 445 -52.39 18.39 -24.16
C GLU A 445 -53.59 18.21 -23.21
N ASN A 446 -53.36 18.05 -21.90
CA ASN A 446 -54.45 18.00 -20.92
C ASN A 446 -55.20 19.33 -20.83
N GLN A 447 -54.50 20.47 -20.91
CA GLN A 447 -55.13 21.79 -20.99
C GLN A 447 -55.98 21.92 -22.27
N GLU A 448 -55.46 21.48 -23.41
CA GLU A 448 -56.18 21.47 -24.68
C GLU A 448 -57.40 20.56 -24.64
N LEU A 449 -57.26 19.33 -24.13
CA LEU A 449 -58.36 18.37 -23.97
C LEU A 449 -59.42 18.88 -23.00
N ARG A 450 -59.02 19.51 -21.88
CA ARG A 450 -59.96 20.20 -20.99
C ARG A 450 -60.69 21.33 -21.72
N GLY A 451 -59.99 22.10 -22.55
CA GLY A 451 -60.58 23.14 -23.39
C GLY A 451 -61.54 22.59 -24.44
N VAL A 452 -61.22 21.47 -25.10
CA VAL A 452 -62.10 20.79 -26.05
C VAL A 452 -63.31 20.19 -25.35
N LEU A 453 -63.13 19.58 -24.18
CA LEU A 453 -64.22 19.06 -23.37
C LEU A 453 -65.16 20.19 -22.93
N GLN A 454 -64.60 21.33 -22.49
CA GLN A 454 -65.38 22.52 -22.16
C GLN A 454 -66.20 22.98 -23.36
N LYS A 455 -65.58 23.14 -24.54
CA LYS A 455 -66.30 23.46 -25.79
C LYS A 455 -67.37 22.44 -26.19
N TYR A 456 -67.14 21.15 -25.93
CA TYR A 456 -68.11 20.09 -26.21
C TYR A 456 -69.29 20.13 -25.23
N LEU A 457 -69.03 20.37 -23.95
CA LEU A 457 -70.05 20.57 -22.93
C LEU A 457 -70.88 21.83 -23.21
N ASP A 458 -70.25 22.94 -23.58
CA ASP A 458 -70.93 24.17 -24.02
C ASP A 458 -71.75 23.95 -25.31
N GLY A 459 -71.33 23.02 -26.18
CA GLY A 459 -72.07 22.65 -27.38
C GLY A 459 -73.29 21.73 -27.14
N ILE A 460 -73.37 21.04 -25.99
CA ILE A 460 -74.47 20.11 -25.64
C ILE A 460 -75.40 20.71 -24.60
N ALA A 461 -74.85 21.39 -23.61
CA ALA A 461 -75.61 22.09 -22.60
C ALA A 461 -75.83 23.54 -23.06
N VAL A 462 -77.08 24.01 -23.08
CA VAL A 462 -77.39 25.41 -23.34
C VAL A 462 -77.08 26.22 -22.07
N THR A 463 -75.81 26.53 -21.86
CA THR A 463 -75.32 27.43 -20.80
C THR A 463 -75.30 28.88 -21.32
N ALA A 464 -75.42 29.87 -20.42
CA ALA A 464 -75.48 31.29 -20.80
C ALA A 464 -74.24 31.75 -21.61
N ASP A 465 -73.05 31.26 -21.25
CA ASP A 465 -71.79 31.54 -21.96
C ASP A 465 -71.77 30.95 -23.39
N ALA A 466 -72.51 29.86 -23.63
CA ALA A 466 -72.65 29.21 -24.93
C ALA A 466 -73.68 29.88 -25.85
N VAL A 467 -74.27 31.01 -25.45
CA VAL A 467 -75.17 31.83 -26.30
C VAL A 467 -74.51 33.17 -26.66
N ASP A 468 -73.66 33.72 -25.79
CA ASP A 468 -73.00 35.01 -26.00
C ASP A 468 -71.80 34.97 -26.99
N GLY A 469 -71.22 33.79 -27.22
CA GLY A 469 -70.15 33.57 -28.21
C GLY A 469 -70.63 33.35 -29.68
N PRO A 470 -69.71 33.24 -30.66
CA PRO A 470 -70.04 32.79 -32.00
C PRO A 470 -70.40 31.30 -32.00
N ASN A 471 -71.70 30.98 -32.00
CA ASN A 471 -72.19 29.62 -31.75
C ASN A 471 -73.00 29.07 -32.94
N SER A 472 -73.09 27.73 -33.07
CA SER A 472 -73.91 27.09 -34.11
C SER A 472 -75.42 27.06 -33.81
N LEU A 473 -75.82 27.54 -32.63
CA LEU A 473 -77.23 27.59 -32.18
C LEU A 473 -77.97 28.83 -32.71
N LEU A 474 -77.27 29.95 -32.88
CA LEU A 474 -77.80 31.24 -33.36
C LEU A 474 -76.80 31.88 -34.34
N ILE A 475 -77.07 31.75 -35.64
CA ILE A 475 -76.21 32.27 -36.70
C ILE A 475 -76.67 33.68 -37.08
N ILE A 476 -75.93 34.69 -36.62
CA ILE A 476 -76.17 36.09 -36.98
C ILE A 476 -75.08 36.54 -37.98
N ASN A 477 -75.49 37.04 -39.15
CA ASN A 477 -74.59 37.55 -40.19
C ASN A 477 -73.48 36.56 -40.65
N GLY A 478 -73.79 35.26 -40.72
CA GLY A 478 -72.88 34.24 -41.24
C GLY A 478 -71.66 33.95 -40.35
N ARG A 479 -71.66 34.42 -39.11
CA ARG A 479 -70.62 34.09 -38.11
C ARG A 479 -70.96 32.75 -37.48
N THR A 480 -70.16 31.73 -37.79
CA THR A 480 -70.26 30.38 -37.22
C THR A 480 -68.89 29.91 -36.76
N ASP A 481 -68.84 29.12 -35.69
CA ASP A 481 -67.59 28.58 -35.14
C ASP A 481 -66.96 27.45 -35.98
N ARG A 482 -67.69 26.94 -36.99
CA ARG A 482 -67.16 25.96 -37.95
C ARG A 482 -66.66 26.67 -39.23
N PRO A 483 -65.48 26.30 -39.76
CA PRO A 483 -65.08 26.73 -41.09
C PRO A 483 -66.04 26.11 -42.10
N MET A 484 -66.97 26.92 -42.61
CA MET A 484 -67.81 26.52 -43.75
C MET A 484 -66.89 26.23 -44.94
N ALA A 485 -66.99 25.03 -45.52
CA ALA A 485 -66.28 24.68 -46.74
C ALA A 485 -66.59 25.75 -47.81
N LYS A 486 -65.55 26.42 -48.31
CA LYS A 486 -65.72 27.46 -49.34
C LYS A 486 -66.40 26.85 -50.55
N VAL A 487 -67.65 27.24 -50.81
CA VAL A 487 -68.39 26.89 -52.02
C VAL A 487 -67.60 27.42 -53.23
N LYS A 488 -67.01 26.51 -54.02
CA LYS A 488 -66.45 26.87 -55.34
C LYS A 488 -67.60 27.36 -56.22
N ARG A 489 -67.70 28.66 -56.43
CA ARG A 489 -68.62 29.23 -57.43
C ARG A 489 -68.13 28.85 -58.83
N VAL A 490 -68.91 28.02 -59.52
CA VAL A 490 -68.73 27.75 -60.96
C VAL A 490 -69.43 28.90 -61.70
N GLY A 491 -68.66 29.89 -62.11
CA GLY A 491 -69.12 31.01 -62.92
C GLY A 491 -67.96 31.94 -63.25
N LYS A 492 -67.60 32.06 -64.53
CA LYS A 492 -66.54 32.95 -65.01
C LYS A 492 -66.80 34.39 -64.51
N PRO A 493 -65.83 35.06 -63.88
CA PRO A 493 -65.99 36.46 -63.54
C PRO A 493 -66.02 37.29 -64.83
N VAL A 494 -67.07 38.09 -64.99
CA VAL A 494 -67.16 39.11 -66.05
C VAL A 494 -66.17 40.21 -65.68
N SER A 495 -65.10 40.35 -66.46
CA SER A 495 -64.16 41.47 -66.39
C SER A 495 -64.71 42.64 -67.21
N VAL A 496 -65.02 43.76 -66.55
CA VAL A 496 -65.32 45.03 -67.22
C VAL A 496 -64.00 45.79 -67.36
N GLU A 497 -63.60 46.09 -68.59
CA GLU A 497 -62.38 46.87 -68.87
C GLU A 497 -62.50 48.29 -68.31
N ALA A 498 -61.46 48.74 -67.60
CA ALA A 498 -61.41 50.04 -66.92
C ALA A 498 -61.62 51.26 -67.85
N THR A 499 -61.44 51.08 -69.15
CA THR A 499 -61.69 52.09 -70.19
C THR A 499 -63.18 52.47 -70.33
N GLN A 500 -64.11 51.55 -70.02
CA GLN A 500 -65.55 51.82 -70.12
C GLN A 500 -66.10 52.61 -68.92
N ILE A 501 -65.44 52.58 -67.77
CA ILE A 501 -65.83 53.35 -66.57
C ILE A 501 -65.37 54.80 -66.69
N VAL A 502 -64.21 55.06 -67.33
CA VAL A 502 -63.68 56.42 -67.53
C VAL A 502 -64.51 57.22 -68.56
N ALA A 503 -65.09 56.56 -69.57
CA ALA A 503 -65.96 57.20 -70.57
C ALA A 503 -67.33 57.66 -69.99
N GLY A 504 -67.81 57.01 -68.91
CA GLY A 504 -69.05 57.38 -68.22
C GLY A 504 -68.89 58.63 -67.34
N TYR A 505 -67.75 58.75 -66.64
CA TYR A 505 -67.47 59.91 -65.78
C TYR A 505 -67.09 61.17 -66.58
N ALA A 506 -66.48 61.02 -67.77
CA ALA A 506 -66.14 62.16 -68.64
C ALA A 506 -67.37 62.86 -69.26
N LYS A 507 -68.53 62.19 -69.37
CA LYS A 507 -69.78 62.79 -69.90
C LYS A 507 -70.63 63.50 -68.83
N GLN A 508 -70.33 63.33 -67.54
CA GLN A 508 -71.06 63.98 -66.44
C GLN A 508 -70.36 65.24 -65.87
N ALA A 509 -69.09 65.48 -66.20
CA ALA A 509 -68.30 66.60 -65.67
C ALA A 509 -68.21 67.85 -66.59
N GLY A 510 -69.06 67.94 -67.62
CA GLY A 510 -69.02 69.00 -68.64
C GLY A 510 -70.23 69.94 -68.68
N ARG A 511 -70.96 70.13 -67.57
CA ARG A 511 -72.11 71.06 -67.49
C ARG A 511 -72.23 71.67 -66.09
N ARG A 512 -71.49 72.77 -65.85
CA ARG A 512 -71.88 73.96 -65.04
C ARG A 512 -70.67 74.78 -64.60
N SER A 513 -70.38 75.84 -65.37
CA SER A 513 -69.70 77.10 -65.00
C SER A 513 -69.29 77.72 -66.34
N ARG A 514 -69.73 78.89 -66.82
CA ARG A 514 -70.40 80.09 -66.29
C ARG A 514 -70.87 80.90 -67.53
N ALA A 515 -71.90 81.74 -67.33
CA ALA A 515 -72.34 82.85 -68.18
C ALA A 515 -72.93 82.51 -69.56
#